data_AF-A0A1Y1Y0R7-F1
#
_entry.id   AF-A0A1Y1Y0R7-F1
#
_cell.length_a   1.000
_cell.length_b   1.000
_cell.length_c   1.000
_cell.angle_alpha   90.00
_cell.angle_beta   90.00
_cell.angle_gamma   90.00
#
_symmetry.space_group_name_H-M   'P 1'
#
loop_
_entity.id
_entity.type
_entity.pdbx_description
1 polymer ?
#
loop_
_entity_poly.entity_id
_entity_poly.type
_entity_poly.pdbx_seq_one_letter_code
_entity_poly.pdbx_strand_id
1 'polypeptide(L)'
;MPISKKDRIQREHKKADKAGTRAPVKANGLPVKAPKPTSICQNCRREMVNTNKVQLEAHALTHDQKMWPKEKCWPEVYPSDGAAN
;
A
#
# COMPACT_ATOMS: atom_id res chain seq x y z
N MET A 1 -0.57 22.54 -39.74
CA MET A 1 0.81 22.54 -39.19
C MET A 1 1.22 21.12 -38.89
N PRO A 2 2.41 20.66 -39.29
CA PRO A 2 2.90 19.34 -38.94
C PRO A 2 2.95 19.20 -37.42
N ILE A 3 2.58 18.03 -36.92
CA ILE A 3 2.54 17.80 -35.48
C ILE A 3 3.95 17.91 -34.92
N SER A 4 4.10 18.64 -33.80
CA SER A 4 5.39 18.74 -33.15
C SER A 4 5.88 17.37 -32.70
N LYS A 5 7.19 17.16 -32.72
CA LYS A 5 7.82 15.94 -32.17
C LYS A 5 7.35 15.69 -30.72
N LYS A 6 7.16 16.76 -29.93
CA LYS A 6 6.63 16.67 -28.55
C LYS A 6 5.22 16.10 -28.51
N ASP A 7 4.33 16.61 -29.34
CA ASP A 7 2.92 16.17 -29.37
C ASP A 7 2.79 14.72 -29.85
N ARG A 8 3.65 14.30 -30.80
CA ARG A 8 3.74 12.89 -31.21
C ARG A 8 4.13 12.00 -30.02
N ILE A 9 5.16 12.39 -29.26
CA ILE A 9 5.63 11.63 -28.09
C ILE A 9 4.55 11.58 -26.98
N GLN A 10 3.85 12.70 -26.72
CA GLN A 10 2.76 12.71 -25.74
C GLN A 10 1.61 11.79 -26.13
N ARG A 11 1.27 11.70 -27.41
CA ARG A 11 0.25 10.75 -27.90
C ARG A 11 0.68 9.30 -27.70
N GLU A 12 1.94 8.97 -27.96
CA GLU A 12 2.50 7.63 -27.72
C GLU A 12 2.53 7.30 -26.22
N HIS A 13 2.95 8.24 -25.36
CA HIS A 13 2.89 8.06 -23.91
C HIS A 13 1.45 7.82 -23.45
N LYS A 14 0.49 8.65 -23.89
CA LYS A 14 -0.93 8.49 -23.54
C LYS A 14 -1.50 7.16 -24.03
N LYS A 15 -1.05 6.67 -25.19
CA LYS A 15 -1.42 5.34 -25.71
C LYS A 15 -0.84 4.22 -24.86
N ALA A 16 0.43 4.34 -24.44
CA ALA A 16 1.08 3.38 -23.55
C ALA A 16 0.51 3.38 -22.12
N ASP A 17 0.17 4.56 -21.59
CA ASP A 17 -0.52 4.72 -20.30
C ASP A 17 -1.92 4.09 -20.38
N LYS A 18 -2.66 4.31 -21.47
CA LYS A 18 -3.99 3.67 -21.70
C LYS A 18 -3.89 2.15 -21.85
N ALA A 19 -2.80 1.65 -22.44
CA ALA A 19 -2.53 0.22 -22.56
C ALA A 19 -1.99 -0.40 -21.26
N GLY A 20 -1.70 0.41 -20.23
CA GLY A 20 -1.13 -0.05 -18.96
C GLY A 20 0.31 -0.57 -19.07
N THR A 21 0.99 -0.35 -20.19
CA THR A 21 2.33 -0.89 -20.46
C THR A 21 3.46 0.04 -20.00
N ARG A 22 3.13 1.28 -19.60
CA ARG A 22 4.11 2.23 -19.09
C ARG A 22 4.28 2.06 -17.59
N ALA A 23 5.47 1.60 -17.19
CA ALA A 23 5.84 1.53 -15.78
C ALA A 23 5.84 2.93 -15.15
N PRO A 24 5.26 3.11 -13.95
CA PRO A 24 5.30 4.40 -13.27
C PRO A 24 6.76 4.74 -12.95
N VAL A 25 7.22 5.89 -13.41
CA VAL A 25 8.55 6.43 -13.12
C VAL A 25 8.42 7.75 -12.38
N LYS A 26 9.37 8.03 -11.47
CA LYS A 26 9.51 9.35 -10.85
C LYS A 26 9.90 10.39 -11.90
N ALA A 27 9.82 11.67 -11.56
CA ALA A 27 10.29 12.76 -12.42
C ALA A 27 11.74 12.58 -12.90
N ASN A 28 12.58 11.91 -12.11
CA ASN A 28 13.98 11.61 -12.42
C ASN A 28 14.19 10.31 -13.23
N GLY A 29 13.13 9.71 -13.78
CA GLY A 29 13.21 8.52 -14.64
C GLY A 29 13.39 7.17 -13.92
N LEU A 30 13.53 7.17 -12.59
CA LEU A 30 13.63 5.94 -11.79
C LEU A 30 12.25 5.28 -11.61
N PRO A 31 12.13 3.95 -11.73
CA PRO A 31 10.90 3.23 -11.45
C PRO A 31 10.33 3.53 -10.05
N VAL A 32 9.01 3.71 -9.96
CA VAL A 32 8.30 3.86 -8.69
C VAL A 32 8.16 2.47 -8.07
N LYS A 33 8.69 2.30 -6.86
CA LYS A 33 8.50 1.08 -6.07
C LYS A 33 7.03 0.97 -5.67
N ALA A 34 6.45 -0.22 -5.82
CA ALA A 34 5.07 -0.48 -5.44
C ALA A 34 4.81 -0.05 -3.98
N PRO A 35 3.63 0.55 -3.69
CA PRO A 35 3.26 0.91 -2.33
C PRO A 35 3.31 -0.33 -1.44
N LYS A 36 3.88 -0.17 -0.25
CA LYS A 36 3.93 -1.27 0.71
C LYS A 36 2.50 -1.60 1.14
N PRO A 37 2.14 -2.87 1.27
CA PRO A 37 0.83 -3.23 1.77
C PRO A 37 0.64 -2.67 3.19
N THR A 38 -0.49 -2.01 3.40
CA THR A 38 -0.87 -1.38 4.66
C THR A 38 -2.08 -2.08 5.27
N SER A 39 -2.22 -1.98 6.58
CA SER A 39 -3.34 -2.47 7.37
C SER A 39 -3.82 -1.38 8.32
N ILE A 40 -5.13 -1.30 8.51
CA ILE A 40 -5.77 -0.31 9.38
C ILE A 40 -5.99 -0.95 10.76
N CYS A 41 -5.59 -0.24 11.82
CA CYS A 41 -5.93 -0.61 13.19
C CYS A 41 -7.45 -0.47 13.42
N GLN A 42 -8.12 -1.56 13.83
CA GLN A 42 -9.57 -1.54 14.04
C GLN A 42 -10.01 -0.70 15.24
N ASN A 43 -9.12 -0.41 16.20
CA ASN A 43 -9.44 0.44 17.36
C ASN A 43 -9.40 1.94 17.00
N CYS A 44 -8.24 2.41 16.53
CA CYS A 44 -7.98 3.85 16.35
C CYS A 44 -7.87 4.30 14.88
N ARG A 45 -8.12 3.41 13.92
CA ARG A 45 -8.14 3.67 12.47
C ARG A 45 -6.81 4.14 11.88
N ARG A 46 -5.71 4.03 12.63
CA ARG A 46 -4.36 4.33 12.11
C ARG A 46 -3.96 3.31 11.06
N GLU A 47 -3.52 3.79 9.91
CA GLU A 47 -2.95 2.99 8.84
C GLU A 47 -1.44 2.78 9.05
N MET A 48 -0.98 1.53 8.94
CA MET A 48 0.42 1.16 9.11
C MET A 48 0.83 0.08 8.13
N VAL A 49 2.14 -0.09 7.93
CA VAL A 49 2.68 -1.10 7.02
C VAL A 49 2.48 -2.49 7.60
N ASN A 50 1.73 -3.35 6.90
CA ASN A 50 1.34 -4.66 7.41
C ASN A 50 2.48 -5.69 7.42
N THR A 51 3.55 -5.45 6.63
CA THR A 51 4.73 -6.31 6.59
C THR A 51 5.61 -6.14 7.82
N ASN A 52 5.44 -5.06 8.60
CA ASN A 52 6.24 -4.80 9.79
C ASN A 52 5.49 -5.21 11.06
N LYS A 53 5.47 -6.51 11.34
CA LYS A 53 4.75 -7.08 12.50
C LYS A 53 5.15 -6.44 13.82
N VAL A 54 6.44 -6.16 14.04
CA VAL A 54 6.96 -5.53 15.26
C VAL A 54 6.33 -4.15 15.48
N GLN A 55 6.16 -3.36 14.42
CA GLN A 55 5.49 -2.06 14.51
C GLN A 55 4.01 -2.19 14.87
N LEU A 56 3.33 -3.20 14.32
CA LEU A 56 1.94 -3.48 14.67
C LEU A 56 1.83 -3.89 16.14
N GLU A 57 2.66 -4.80 16.62
CA GLU A 57 2.66 -5.21 18.04
C GLU A 57 2.94 -4.03 18.97
N ALA A 58 3.95 -3.22 18.66
CA ALA A 58 4.26 -2.01 19.43
C ALA A 58 3.10 -1.01 19.44
N HIS A 59 2.34 -0.90 18.35
CA HIS A 59 1.13 -0.08 18.32
C HIS A 59 -0.02 -0.72 19.12
N ALA A 60 -0.20 -2.04 19.04
CA ALA A 60 -1.21 -2.71 19.86
C ALA A 60 -0.97 -2.44 21.34
N LEU A 61 0.28 -2.46 21.81
CA LEU A 61 0.67 -2.15 23.19
C LEU A 61 0.25 -0.74 23.66
N THR A 62 -0.08 0.18 22.76
CA THR A 62 -0.62 1.50 23.12
C THR A 62 -2.09 1.48 23.53
N HIS A 63 -2.79 0.37 23.27
CA HIS A 63 -4.17 0.14 23.68
C HIS A 63 -4.21 -0.73 24.94
N ASP A 64 -5.36 -0.76 25.61
CA ASP A 64 -5.56 -1.65 26.76
C ASP A 64 -5.47 -3.12 26.31
N GLN A 65 -4.37 -3.80 26.66
CA GLN A 65 -4.10 -5.18 26.27
C GLN A 65 -5.12 -6.17 26.80
N LYS A 66 -5.80 -5.84 27.91
CA LYS A 66 -6.78 -6.72 28.53
C LYS A 66 -8.09 -6.75 27.73
N MET A 67 -8.51 -5.58 27.24
CA MET A 67 -9.77 -5.42 26.50
C MET A 67 -9.58 -5.50 24.98
N TRP A 68 -8.38 -5.16 24.51
CA TRP A 68 -8.07 -5.00 23.10
C TRP A 68 -6.67 -5.52 22.74
N PRO A 69 -6.53 -6.85 22.57
CA PRO A 69 -5.25 -7.45 22.20
C PRO A 69 -4.96 -7.25 20.69
N LYS A 70 -3.74 -7.58 20.27
CA LYS A 70 -3.24 -7.33 18.90
C LYS A 70 -4.05 -8.04 17.80
N GLU A 71 -4.61 -9.19 18.11
CA GLU A 71 -5.49 -9.98 17.22
C GLU A 71 -6.75 -9.18 16.87
N LYS A 72 -7.23 -8.35 17.80
CA LYS A 72 -8.40 -7.49 17.58
C LYS A 72 -8.05 -6.21 16.83
N CYS A 73 -6.80 -5.73 16.93
CA CYS A 73 -6.30 -4.60 16.14
C CYS A 73 -6.13 -4.94 14.65
N TRP A 74 -5.61 -6.13 14.34
CA TRP A 74 -5.41 -6.61 12.97
C TRP A 74 -5.81 -8.09 12.81
N PRO A 75 -7.11 -8.39 12.67
CA PRO A 75 -7.60 -9.76 12.54
C PRO A 75 -7.01 -10.52 11.33
N GLU A 76 -6.74 -9.80 10.23
CA GLU A 76 -6.15 -10.38 9.02
C GLU A 76 -4.65 -10.70 9.17
N VAL A 77 -3.95 -10.01 10.08
CA VAL A 77 -2.50 -10.17 10.27
C VAL A 77 -2.20 -11.16 11.40
N TYR A 78 -3.06 -11.17 12.42
CA TYR A 78 -2.99 -12.04 13.59
C TYR A 78 -4.33 -12.78 13.73
N PRO A 79 -4.53 -13.88 12.98
CA PRO A 79 -5.69 -14.71 13.20
C PRO A 79 -5.64 -15.26 14.62
N SER A 80 -6.68 -15.03 15.42
CA SER A 80 -6.84 -15.72 16.70
C SER A 80 -6.94 -17.22 16.43
N ASP A 81 -6.15 -18.04 17.12
CA ASP A 81 -6.01 -19.52 17.01
C ASP A 81 -7.34 -20.32 17.02
N GLY A 82 -8.17 -20.15 15.99
CA GLY A 82 -9.49 -20.76 15.86
C GLY A 82 -10.12 -20.61 14.47
N ALA A 83 -9.47 -19.94 13.53
CA ALA A 83 -9.89 -19.89 12.12
C ALA A 83 -8.89 -20.65 11.24
N ALA A 84 -8.66 -21.93 11.57
CA ALA A 84 -8.03 -22.88 10.66
C ALA A 84 -9.13 -23.67 9.94
N ASN A 85 -9.38 -23.29 8.69
CA ASN A 85 -10.25 -23.92 7.68
C ASN A 85 -11.77 -23.76 7.83
#